data_AF-A0AAV8WSK6-F1
#
_entry.id   AF-A0AAV8WSK6-F1
#
_cell.length_a   1.000
_cell.length_b   1.000
_cell.length_c   1.000
_cell.angle_alpha   90.00
_cell.angle_beta   90.00
_cell.angle_gamma   90.00
#
_symmetry.space_group_name_H-M   'P 1'
#
loop_
_entity.id
_entity.type
_entity.pdbx_description
1 polymer ?
#
loop_
_entity_poly.entity_id
_entity_poly.type
_entity_poly.pdbx_seq_one_letter_code
_entity_poly.pdbx_strand_id
1 'polypeptide(L)'
;MDAISALMDILAENLSNLKGPEINSNLPELTSFFLNALKFRADGNSSLEEANVVEGHIVQAFTVLILKLSESTFRPLYYKLYEWAVRSEIKNERVITFYSLSSGIAHSLKGLFVLFAGHFLNNSAQILDSCNKIKNEELYFNEDNKNILLLEYVLKTLNAVFLYDNQKFINKDRFEVLMQPLVDQLENTLGGIDDLLKRNEELLTLCLVNFSLATADDALWKQMNYQILLKMRHNLPKIRLTALHCLTEIVKKLGEDFLPLLPETIPFLAELLEDEEENVEKACQKAVQEMEKVLGEPLQKYF
;
A
#
# COMPACT_ATOMS: atom_id res chain seq x y z
N MET A 1 1.37 -28.25 -10.30
CA MET A 1 1.12 -27.09 -9.41
C MET A 1 1.80 -27.34 -8.07
N ASP A 2 1.39 -28.37 -7.33
CA ASP A 2 2.06 -28.82 -6.09
C ASP A 2 3.56 -29.06 -6.26
N ALA A 3 3.99 -29.53 -7.43
CA ALA A 3 5.41 -29.73 -7.74
C ALA A 3 6.22 -28.41 -7.77
N ILE A 4 5.64 -27.29 -8.22
CA ILE A 4 6.33 -26.00 -8.23
C ILE A 4 6.40 -25.47 -6.80
N SER A 5 5.28 -25.51 -6.06
CA SER A 5 5.26 -25.09 -4.65
C SER A 5 6.25 -25.89 -3.81
N ALA A 6 6.24 -27.23 -3.91
CA ALA A 6 7.17 -28.09 -3.21
C ALA A 6 8.63 -27.85 -3.62
N LEU A 7 8.90 -27.61 -4.91
CA LEU A 7 10.24 -27.26 -5.37
C LEU A 7 10.71 -25.93 -4.76
N MET A 8 9.83 -24.92 -4.69
CA MET A 8 10.16 -23.63 -4.09
C MET A 8 10.40 -23.74 -2.58
N ASP A 9 9.63 -24.58 -1.88
CA ASP A 9 9.84 -24.84 -0.44
C ASP A 9 11.19 -25.52 -0.19
N ILE A 10 11.52 -26.56 -0.96
CA ILE A 10 12.82 -27.24 -0.91
C ILE A 10 13.94 -26.27 -1.27
N LEU A 11 13.75 -25.44 -2.30
CA LEU A 11 14.76 -24.45 -2.70
C LEU A 11 14.97 -23.40 -1.60
N ALA A 12 13.90 -22.91 -0.96
CA ALA A 12 13.99 -21.98 0.15
C ALA A 12 14.78 -22.57 1.33
N GLU A 13 14.51 -23.84 1.69
CA GLU A 13 15.25 -24.55 2.73
C GLU A 13 16.73 -24.68 2.36
N ASN A 14 17.05 -25.08 1.13
CA ASN A 14 18.43 -25.17 0.67
C ASN A 14 19.15 -23.82 0.67
N LEU A 15 18.52 -22.76 0.13
CA LEU A 15 19.06 -21.39 0.12
C LEU A 15 19.35 -20.87 1.53
N SER A 16 18.53 -21.26 2.52
CA SER A 16 18.75 -20.90 3.91
C SER A 16 20.05 -21.50 4.48
N ASN A 17 20.44 -22.68 4.00
CA ASN A 17 21.63 -23.42 4.43
C ASN A 17 22.91 -23.04 3.67
N LEU A 18 22.78 -22.47 2.45
CA LEU A 18 23.94 -22.02 1.67
C LEU A 18 24.65 -20.81 2.31
N LYS A 19 25.97 -20.77 2.14
CA LYS A 19 26.83 -19.65 2.57
C LYS A 19 27.00 -18.63 1.43
N GLY A 20 27.38 -17.40 1.79
CA GLY A 20 27.57 -16.30 0.85
C GLY A 20 28.42 -16.63 -0.40
N PRO A 21 29.59 -17.30 -0.28
CA PRO A 21 30.39 -17.67 -1.45
C PRO A 21 29.70 -18.63 -2.43
N GLU A 22 28.93 -19.58 -1.91
CA GLU A 22 28.18 -20.55 -2.70
C GLU A 22 27.02 -19.86 -3.43
N ILE A 23 26.33 -18.94 -2.75
CA ILE A 23 25.27 -18.12 -3.35
C ILE A 23 25.82 -17.23 -4.45
N ASN A 24 26.92 -16.52 -4.19
CA ASN A 24 27.54 -15.64 -5.17
C ASN A 24 28.01 -16.37 -6.43
N SER A 25 28.51 -17.61 -6.28
CA SER A 25 28.99 -18.43 -7.39
C SER A 25 27.87 -18.92 -8.31
N ASN A 26 26.65 -19.07 -7.78
CA ASN A 26 25.47 -19.54 -8.52
C ASN A 26 24.43 -18.43 -8.77
N LEU A 27 24.77 -17.18 -8.45
CA LEU A 27 23.82 -16.06 -8.49
C LEU A 27 23.26 -15.80 -9.90
N PRO A 28 24.05 -15.88 -11.00
CA PRO A 28 23.50 -15.72 -12.34
C PRO A 28 22.42 -16.76 -12.68
N GLU A 29 22.66 -18.03 -12.35
CA GLU A 29 21.75 -19.14 -12.59
C GLU A 29 20.50 -19.03 -11.72
N LEU A 30 20.67 -18.73 -10.42
CA LEU A 30 19.56 -18.50 -9.49
C LEU A 30 18.71 -17.31 -9.95
N THR A 31 19.34 -16.22 -10.39
CA THR A 31 18.64 -15.05 -10.93
C THR A 31 17.83 -15.42 -12.16
N SER A 32 18.42 -16.16 -13.10
CA SER A 32 17.73 -16.61 -14.31
C SER A 32 16.56 -17.55 -13.99
N PHE A 33 16.76 -18.45 -13.02
CA PHE A 33 15.73 -19.37 -12.55
C PHE A 33 14.54 -18.62 -11.94
N PHE A 34 14.78 -17.72 -11.00
CA PHE A 34 13.72 -16.95 -10.35
C PHE A 34 13.01 -16.00 -11.32
N LEU A 35 13.73 -15.32 -12.23
CA LEU A 35 13.10 -14.52 -13.28
C LEU A 35 12.22 -15.35 -14.21
N ASN A 36 12.53 -16.63 -14.40
CA ASN A 36 11.67 -17.53 -15.16
C ASN A 36 10.46 -18.00 -14.33
N ALA A 37 10.68 -18.36 -13.06
CA ALA A 37 9.60 -18.78 -12.16
C ALA A 37 8.55 -17.67 -11.98
N LEU A 38 8.99 -16.41 -11.83
CA LEU A 38 8.11 -15.25 -11.68
C LEU A 38 7.25 -14.95 -12.93
N LYS A 39 7.50 -15.59 -14.08
CA LYS A 39 6.63 -15.47 -15.26
C LYS A 39 5.36 -16.31 -15.15
N PHE A 40 5.23 -17.16 -14.13
CA PHE A 40 4.15 -18.14 -14.01
C PHE A 40 2.76 -17.56 -14.30
N ARG A 41 2.41 -16.44 -13.65
CA ARG A 41 1.14 -15.73 -13.90
C ARG A 41 1.02 -15.19 -15.32
N ALA A 42 2.09 -14.56 -15.80
CA ALA A 42 2.15 -13.92 -17.11
C ALA A 42 2.08 -14.90 -18.30
N ASP A 43 2.41 -16.18 -18.07
CA ASP A 43 2.35 -17.22 -19.09
C ASP A 43 0.91 -17.73 -19.36
N GLY A 44 -0.08 -17.29 -18.56
CA GLY A 44 -1.51 -17.43 -18.85
C GLY A 44 -2.09 -18.84 -18.69
N ASN A 45 -1.37 -19.76 -18.06
CA ASN A 45 -1.75 -21.18 -17.96
C ASN A 45 -2.43 -21.56 -16.63
N SER A 46 -2.83 -20.58 -15.81
CA SER A 46 -3.39 -20.81 -14.46
C SER A 46 -4.49 -19.81 -14.12
N SER A 47 -5.40 -20.19 -13.21
CA SER A 47 -6.35 -19.22 -12.64
C SER A 47 -5.64 -18.17 -11.78
N LEU A 48 -6.36 -17.10 -11.41
CA LEU A 48 -5.82 -16.05 -10.54
C LEU A 48 -5.44 -16.61 -9.17
N GLU A 49 -6.27 -17.48 -8.60
CA GLU A 49 -6.08 -18.14 -7.31
C GLU A 49 -4.87 -19.09 -7.35
N GLU A 50 -4.76 -19.90 -8.40
CA GLU A 50 -3.64 -20.81 -8.61
C GLU A 50 -2.32 -20.05 -8.75
N ALA A 51 -2.32 -18.96 -9.54
CA ALA A 51 -1.17 -18.09 -9.68
C ALA A 51 -0.77 -17.46 -8.33
N ASN A 52 -1.74 -17.02 -7.52
CA ASN A 52 -1.48 -16.44 -6.20
C ASN A 52 -0.80 -17.44 -5.26
N VAL A 53 -1.26 -18.69 -5.22
CA VAL A 53 -0.66 -19.73 -4.38
C VAL A 53 0.76 -20.02 -4.82
N VAL A 54 0.97 -20.35 -6.11
CA VAL A 54 2.30 -20.71 -6.63
C VAL A 54 3.28 -19.55 -6.51
N GLU A 55 2.87 -18.32 -6.86
CA GLU A 55 3.72 -17.15 -6.70
C GLU A 55 4.06 -16.88 -5.24
N GLY A 56 3.15 -17.14 -4.28
CA GLY A 56 3.45 -17.02 -2.86
C GLY A 56 4.70 -17.81 -2.44
N HIS A 57 4.81 -19.07 -2.88
CA HIS A 57 5.98 -19.91 -2.63
C HIS A 57 7.23 -19.39 -3.37
N ILE A 58 7.09 -18.91 -4.60
CA ILE A 58 8.20 -18.32 -5.37
C ILE A 58 8.73 -17.06 -4.66
N VAL A 59 7.84 -16.16 -4.22
CA VAL A 59 8.19 -14.94 -3.49
C VAL A 59 8.88 -15.28 -2.17
N GLN A 60 8.41 -16.29 -1.45
CA GLN A 60 9.04 -16.74 -0.21
C GLN A 60 10.47 -17.24 -0.46
N ALA A 61 10.66 -18.14 -1.41
CA ALA A 61 11.99 -18.65 -1.77
C ALA A 61 12.94 -17.55 -2.25
N PHE A 62 12.43 -16.60 -3.06
CA PHE A 62 13.22 -15.45 -3.52
C PHE A 62 13.62 -14.52 -2.38
N THR A 63 12.72 -14.32 -1.42
CA THR A 63 12.99 -13.51 -0.23
C THR A 63 14.11 -14.12 0.62
N VAL A 64 14.15 -15.45 0.75
CA VAL A 64 15.26 -16.16 1.41
C VAL A 64 16.59 -15.92 0.69
N LEU A 65 16.60 -15.95 -0.64
CA LEU A 65 17.80 -15.61 -1.42
C LEU A 65 18.26 -14.17 -1.13
N ILE A 66 17.35 -13.19 -1.19
CA ILE A 66 17.69 -11.77 -1.02
C ILE A 66 18.30 -11.49 0.36
N LEU A 67 17.80 -12.14 1.41
CA LEU A 67 18.34 -11.99 2.76
C LEU A 67 19.82 -12.42 2.88
N LYS A 68 20.35 -13.12 1.87
CA LYS A 68 21.76 -13.54 1.78
C LYS A 68 22.61 -12.63 0.90
N LEU A 69 22.00 -11.71 0.15
CA LEU A 69 22.71 -10.81 -0.75
C LEU A 69 23.10 -9.52 -0.03
N SER A 70 24.28 -8.98 -0.37
CA SER A 70 24.62 -7.61 0.01
C SER A 70 23.79 -6.61 -0.78
N GLU A 71 23.65 -5.39 -0.25
CA GLU A 71 22.95 -4.30 -0.94
C GLU A 71 23.50 -4.04 -2.35
N SER A 72 24.84 -4.06 -2.51
CA SER A 72 25.53 -3.86 -3.78
C SER A 72 25.13 -4.88 -4.86
N THR A 73 24.75 -6.08 -4.43
CA THR A 73 24.37 -7.20 -5.30
C THR A 73 22.86 -7.22 -5.53
N PHE A 74 22.07 -6.91 -4.49
CA PHE A 74 20.62 -6.88 -4.58
C PHE A 74 20.10 -5.70 -5.41
N ARG A 75 20.71 -4.50 -5.30
CA ARG A 75 20.28 -3.30 -6.03
C ARG A 75 20.14 -3.50 -7.54
N PRO A 76 21.16 -3.97 -8.28
CA PRO A 76 21.03 -4.21 -9.72
C PRO A 76 20.01 -5.30 -10.05
N LEU A 77 19.87 -6.32 -9.19
CA LEU A 77 18.87 -7.38 -9.37
C LEU A 77 17.44 -6.83 -9.23
N TYR A 78 17.19 -5.99 -8.24
CA TYR A 78 15.88 -5.37 -8.04
C TYR A 78 15.51 -4.42 -9.18
N TYR A 79 16.47 -3.65 -9.69
CA TYR A 79 16.23 -2.78 -10.86
C TYR A 79 15.92 -3.59 -12.11
N LYS A 80 16.64 -4.69 -12.35
CA LYS A 80 16.34 -5.62 -13.44
C LYS A 80 14.93 -6.22 -13.32
N LEU A 81 14.48 -6.56 -12.11
CA LEU A 81 13.11 -7.03 -11.86
C LEU A 81 12.07 -5.96 -12.19
N TYR A 82 12.31 -4.72 -11.76
CA TYR A 82 11.42 -3.60 -12.09
C TYR A 82 11.34 -3.38 -13.61
N GLU A 83 12.47 -3.35 -14.31
CA GLU A 83 12.47 -3.18 -15.76
C GLU A 83 11.71 -4.30 -16.49
N TRP A 84 11.91 -5.55 -16.06
CA TRP A 84 11.22 -6.71 -16.62
C TRP A 84 9.70 -6.68 -16.42
N ALA A 85 9.23 -6.15 -15.28
CA ALA A 85 7.82 -6.16 -14.92
C ALA A 85 7.04 -4.92 -15.35
N VAL A 86 7.66 -3.74 -15.30
CA VAL A 86 6.98 -2.45 -15.41
C VAL A 86 7.29 -1.73 -16.73
N ARG A 87 8.49 -1.89 -17.28
CA ARG A 87 8.92 -1.18 -18.50
C ARG A 87 8.66 -1.96 -19.80
N SER A 88 7.87 -3.03 -19.77
CA SER A 88 7.44 -3.70 -21.00
C SER A 88 6.40 -2.86 -21.74
N GLU A 89 6.50 -2.80 -23.07
CA GLU A 89 5.56 -2.06 -23.93
C GLU A 89 4.11 -2.58 -23.82
N ILE A 90 3.92 -3.81 -23.34
CA ILE A 90 2.62 -4.44 -23.14
C ILE A 90 2.33 -4.49 -21.64
N LYS A 91 1.18 -3.94 -21.23
CA LYS A 91 0.65 -4.12 -19.86
C LYS A 91 0.47 -5.61 -19.62
N ASN A 92 1.15 -6.13 -18.61
CA ASN A 92 1.21 -7.55 -18.31
C ASN A 92 1.04 -7.73 -16.81
N GLU A 93 0.44 -8.86 -16.41
CA GLU A 93 0.29 -9.32 -15.03
C GLU A 93 1.62 -9.42 -14.25
N ARG A 94 2.79 -9.35 -14.89
CA ARG A 94 4.11 -9.21 -14.22
C ARG A 94 4.15 -8.06 -13.23
N VAL A 95 3.40 -6.98 -13.45
CA VAL A 95 3.33 -5.86 -12.51
C VAL A 95 2.72 -6.30 -11.16
N ILE A 96 1.72 -7.19 -11.18
CA ILE A 96 1.15 -7.81 -9.97
C ILE A 96 2.25 -8.61 -9.27
N THR A 97 2.96 -9.46 -10.02
CA THR A 97 4.06 -10.27 -9.49
C THR A 97 5.15 -9.40 -8.87
N PHE A 98 5.50 -8.28 -9.51
CA PHE A 98 6.52 -7.35 -9.01
C PHE A 98 6.12 -6.70 -7.68
N TYR A 99 4.88 -6.21 -7.55
CA TYR A 99 4.42 -5.62 -6.28
C TYR A 99 4.19 -6.67 -5.20
N SER A 100 3.76 -7.89 -5.56
CA SER A 100 3.70 -9.03 -4.64
C SER A 100 5.08 -9.36 -4.06
N LEU A 101 6.06 -9.48 -4.95
CA LEU A 101 7.47 -9.69 -4.59
C LEU A 101 8.01 -8.54 -3.73
N SER A 102 7.80 -7.30 -4.16
CA SER A 102 8.25 -6.10 -3.45
C SER A 102 7.66 -6.01 -2.06
N SER A 103 6.38 -6.34 -1.88
CA SER A 103 5.75 -6.43 -0.56
C SER A 103 6.44 -7.48 0.32
N GLY A 104 6.69 -8.69 -0.18
CA GLY A 104 7.38 -9.75 0.58
C GLY A 104 8.80 -9.35 1.01
N ILE A 105 9.54 -8.72 0.10
CA ILE A 105 10.89 -8.21 0.36
C ILE A 105 10.85 -7.07 1.37
N ALA A 106 9.90 -6.14 1.26
CA ALA A 106 9.77 -4.99 2.16
C ALA A 106 9.57 -5.44 3.62
N HIS A 107 8.75 -6.47 3.86
CA HIS A 107 8.53 -7.00 5.21
C HIS A 107 9.78 -7.72 5.77
N SER A 108 10.61 -8.26 4.90
CA SER A 108 11.82 -9.01 5.29
C SER A 108 13.03 -8.12 5.51
N LEU A 109 13.25 -7.15 4.62
CA LEU A 109 14.37 -6.19 4.69
C LEU A 109 14.05 -4.95 5.52
N LYS A 110 12.78 -4.64 5.77
CA LYS A 110 12.31 -3.48 6.54
C LYS A 110 12.94 -2.18 6.04
N GLY A 111 13.56 -1.40 6.92
CA GLY A 111 14.16 -0.10 6.57
C GLY A 111 15.22 -0.17 5.46
N LEU A 112 15.89 -1.32 5.28
CA LEU A 112 16.82 -1.52 4.16
C LEU A 112 16.11 -1.50 2.81
N PHE A 113 14.85 -1.92 2.74
CA PHE A 113 14.07 -1.90 1.50
C PHE A 113 13.72 -0.48 1.04
N VAL A 114 13.58 0.46 1.98
CA VAL A 114 13.20 1.86 1.68
C VAL A 114 14.19 2.52 0.71
N LEU A 115 15.46 2.09 0.71
CA LEU A 115 16.50 2.54 -0.23
C LEU A 115 16.18 2.29 -1.71
N PHE A 116 15.24 1.38 -2.01
CA PHE A 116 14.82 1.02 -3.36
C PHE A 116 13.50 1.66 -3.77
N ALA A 117 12.72 2.18 -2.81
CA ALA A 117 11.37 2.69 -3.05
C ALA A 117 11.31 3.84 -4.07
N GLY A 118 12.36 4.66 -4.11
CA GLY A 118 12.47 5.75 -5.08
C GLY A 118 12.41 5.29 -6.55
N HIS A 119 12.74 4.03 -6.84
CA HIS A 119 12.72 3.50 -8.20
C HIS A 119 11.31 3.22 -8.73
N PHE A 120 10.37 2.85 -7.84
CA PHE A 120 9.00 2.50 -8.24
C PHE A 120 7.95 3.51 -7.79
N LEU A 121 8.30 4.50 -6.97
CA LEU A 121 7.35 5.46 -6.37
C LEU A 121 6.41 6.12 -7.40
N ASN A 122 6.95 6.68 -8.48
CA ASN A 122 6.14 7.30 -9.53
C ASN A 122 5.19 6.29 -10.20
N ASN A 123 5.67 5.06 -10.43
CA ASN A 123 4.84 4.01 -11.00
C ASN A 123 3.73 3.56 -10.03
N SER A 124 4.01 3.48 -8.73
CA SER A 124 3.00 3.15 -7.73
C SER A 124 1.90 4.20 -7.68
N ALA A 125 2.23 5.49 -7.73
CA ALA A 125 1.26 6.58 -7.82
C ALA A 125 0.39 6.47 -9.09
N GLN A 126 1.02 6.23 -10.24
CA GLN A 126 0.31 6.03 -11.52
C GLN A 126 -0.63 4.81 -11.49
N ILE A 127 -0.23 3.72 -10.83
CA ILE A 127 -1.07 2.52 -10.70
C ILE A 127 -2.23 2.78 -9.74
N LEU A 128 -2.02 3.46 -8.62
CA LEU A 128 -3.10 3.85 -7.71
C LEU A 128 -4.18 4.64 -8.46
N ASP A 129 -3.77 5.59 -9.28
CA ASP A 129 -4.70 6.31 -10.15
C ASP A 129 -5.32 5.38 -11.20
N SER A 130 -4.53 4.59 -11.93
CA SER A 130 -5.04 3.70 -13.00
C SER A 130 -5.98 2.59 -12.50
N CYS A 131 -5.93 2.24 -11.21
CA CYS A 131 -6.85 1.30 -10.58
C CYS A 131 -8.01 2.00 -9.87
N ASN A 132 -8.15 3.33 -10.00
CA ASN A 132 -9.24 4.10 -9.40
C ASN A 132 -10.43 4.21 -10.37
N LYS A 133 -11.54 3.56 -10.00
CA LYS A 133 -12.77 3.50 -10.80
C LYS A 133 -13.54 4.82 -10.86
N ILE A 134 -13.29 5.73 -9.92
CA ILE A 134 -13.90 7.07 -9.92
C ILE A 134 -13.15 8.01 -10.87
N LYS A 135 -11.83 7.83 -11.01
CA LYS A 135 -10.99 8.70 -11.84
C LYS A 135 -10.92 8.30 -13.32
N ASN A 136 -11.09 7.02 -13.64
CA ASN A 136 -10.85 6.52 -14.99
C ASN A 136 -12.02 5.71 -15.50
N GLU A 137 -12.32 5.89 -16.79
CA GLU A 137 -13.27 5.05 -17.53
C GLU A 137 -12.69 3.66 -17.80
N GLU A 138 -11.39 3.58 -18.08
CA GLU A 138 -10.65 2.34 -18.29
C GLU A 138 -9.61 2.12 -17.18
N LEU A 139 -9.63 0.95 -16.57
CA LEU A 139 -8.70 0.57 -15.52
C LEU A 139 -7.37 0.03 -16.08
N TYR A 140 -6.42 -0.26 -15.20
CA TYR A 140 -5.12 -0.83 -15.61
C TYR A 140 -5.30 -2.16 -16.38
N PHE A 141 -6.12 -3.06 -15.85
CA PHE A 141 -6.57 -4.29 -16.50
C PHE A 141 -8.07 -4.21 -16.84
N ASN A 142 -8.53 -5.05 -17.77
CA ASN A 142 -9.96 -5.14 -18.09
C ASN A 142 -10.76 -5.84 -17.00
N GLU A 143 -10.11 -6.71 -16.22
CA GLU A 143 -10.73 -7.51 -15.16
C GLU A 143 -10.58 -6.84 -13.79
N ASP A 144 -11.71 -6.54 -13.11
CA ASP A 144 -11.72 -5.92 -11.78
C ASP A 144 -10.85 -6.71 -10.77
N ASN A 145 -10.92 -8.04 -10.75
CA ASN A 145 -10.14 -8.88 -9.83
C ASN A 145 -8.62 -8.69 -9.95
N LYS A 146 -8.10 -8.46 -11.18
CA LYS A 146 -6.67 -8.19 -11.39
C LYS A 146 -6.28 -6.81 -10.90
N ASN A 147 -7.15 -5.82 -11.10
CA ASN A 147 -6.95 -4.46 -10.57
C ASN A 147 -7.00 -4.43 -9.04
N ILE A 148 -7.93 -5.17 -8.42
CA ILE A 148 -8.04 -5.28 -6.96
C ILE A 148 -6.73 -5.86 -6.40
N LEU A 149 -6.28 -6.98 -6.97
CA LEU A 149 -5.05 -7.64 -6.55
C LEU A 149 -3.82 -6.72 -6.72
N LEU A 150 -3.72 -6.02 -7.85
CA LEU A 150 -2.64 -5.07 -8.10
C LEU A 150 -2.66 -3.92 -7.08
N LEU A 151 -3.82 -3.30 -6.87
CA LEU A 151 -4.02 -2.21 -5.92
C LEU A 151 -3.61 -2.63 -4.51
N GLU A 152 -4.04 -3.81 -4.07
CA GLU A 152 -3.67 -4.33 -2.75
C GLU A 152 -2.16 -4.52 -2.60
N TYR A 153 -1.47 -5.09 -3.58
CA TYR A 153 -0.02 -5.28 -3.48
C TYR A 153 0.75 -3.97 -3.53
N VAL A 154 0.29 -2.98 -4.30
CA VAL A 154 0.85 -1.62 -4.29
C VAL A 154 0.68 -1.00 -2.90
N LEU A 155 -0.53 -1.04 -2.33
CA LEU A 155 -0.81 -0.51 -1.00
C LEU A 155 0.00 -1.24 0.09
N LYS A 156 0.11 -2.58 0.03
CA LYS A 156 0.94 -3.37 0.96
C LYS A 156 2.42 -2.98 0.88
N THR A 157 2.94 -2.78 -0.34
CA THR A 157 4.32 -2.36 -0.57
C THR A 157 4.57 -0.94 -0.02
N LEU A 158 3.70 0.02 -0.36
CA LEU A 158 3.81 1.39 0.12
C LEU A 158 3.66 1.48 1.64
N ASN A 159 2.70 0.77 2.22
CA ASN A 159 2.52 0.69 3.66
C ASN A 159 3.81 0.21 4.36
N ALA A 160 4.46 -0.82 3.83
CA ALA A 160 5.74 -1.29 4.37
C ALA A 160 6.85 -0.25 4.22
N VAL A 161 6.91 0.48 3.10
CA VAL A 161 7.86 1.59 2.90
C VAL A 161 7.66 2.67 3.95
N PHE A 162 6.43 3.10 4.21
CA PHE A 162 6.12 4.14 5.19
C PHE A 162 6.36 3.67 6.63
N LEU A 163 5.92 2.46 6.95
CA LEU A 163 6.09 1.86 8.28
C LEU A 163 7.56 1.74 8.68
N TYR A 164 8.44 1.45 7.72
CA TYR A 164 9.87 1.26 7.96
C TYR A 164 10.73 2.45 7.54
N ASP A 165 10.13 3.60 7.23
CA ASP A 165 10.87 4.82 6.91
C ASP A 165 11.55 5.37 8.16
N ASN A 166 12.87 5.17 8.25
CA ASN A 166 13.71 5.69 9.33
C ASN A 166 14.71 6.75 8.84
N GLN A 167 14.64 7.14 7.57
CA GLN A 167 15.62 8.03 6.92
C GLN A 167 14.97 9.25 6.27
N LYS A 168 13.70 9.54 6.61
CA LYS A 168 12.91 10.62 5.99
C LYS A 168 12.85 10.43 4.47
N PHE A 169 12.58 9.21 4.04
CA PHE A 169 12.35 8.89 2.65
C PHE A 169 11.16 9.68 2.12
N ILE A 170 10.09 9.87 2.88
CA ILE A 170 8.98 10.75 2.50
C ILE A 170 9.38 12.20 2.71
N ASN A 171 9.90 12.82 1.67
CA ASN A 171 10.10 14.27 1.57
C ASN A 171 8.93 14.93 0.85
N LYS A 172 8.94 16.26 0.76
CA LYS A 172 7.90 17.04 0.09
C LYS A 172 7.60 16.57 -1.34
N ASP A 173 8.62 16.39 -2.17
CA ASP A 173 8.42 15.98 -3.57
C ASP A 173 7.73 14.61 -3.68
N ARG A 174 8.13 13.66 -2.84
CA ARG A 174 7.55 12.30 -2.81
C ARG A 174 6.15 12.29 -2.22
N PHE A 175 5.90 13.15 -1.23
CA PHE A 175 4.58 13.37 -0.68
C PHE A 175 3.63 13.91 -1.76
N GLU A 176 4.04 14.93 -2.51
CA GLU A 176 3.21 15.53 -3.57
C GLU A 176 2.84 14.52 -4.66
N VAL A 177 3.73 13.55 -4.95
CA VAL A 177 3.45 12.47 -5.90
C VAL A 177 2.43 11.46 -5.36
N LEU A 178 2.48 11.13 -4.06
CA LEU A 178 1.73 10.00 -3.49
C LEU A 178 0.41 10.41 -2.81
N MET A 179 0.32 11.61 -2.26
CA MET A 179 -0.77 12.02 -1.38
C MET A 179 -2.13 11.87 -2.06
N GLN A 180 -2.32 12.51 -3.22
CA GLN A 180 -3.63 12.51 -3.88
C GLN A 180 -4.02 11.11 -4.38
N PRO A 181 -3.15 10.34 -5.08
CA PRO A 181 -3.49 8.98 -5.50
C PRO A 181 -3.83 8.02 -4.35
N LEU A 182 -3.21 8.19 -3.16
CA LEU A 182 -3.53 7.42 -1.96
C LEU A 182 -4.87 7.82 -1.34
N VAL A 183 -5.10 9.12 -1.12
CA VAL A 183 -6.33 9.61 -0.48
C VAL A 183 -7.55 9.31 -1.34
N ASP A 184 -7.44 9.38 -2.67
CA ASP A 184 -8.56 9.07 -3.56
C ASP A 184 -8.95 7.59 -3.56
N GLN A 185 -8.16 6.70 -2.94
CA GLN A 185 -8.58 5.31 -2.72
C GLN A 185 -9.68 5.19 -1.66
N LEU A 186 -9.89 6.20 -0.80
CA LEU A 186 -10.96 6.21 0.22
C LEU A 186 -12.36 6.16 -0.40
N GLU A 187 -12.50 6.55 -1.67
CA GLU A 187 -13.75 6.51 -2.43
C GLU A 187 -13.71 5.56 -3.63
N ASN A 188 -12.61 4.82 -3.81
CA ASN A 188 -12.45 3.92 -4.94
C ASN A 188 -13.33 2.66 -4.79
N THR A 189 -14.47 2.64 -5.47
CA THR A 189 -15.46 1.54 -5.45
C THR A 189 -15.08 0.34 -6.32
N LEU A 190 -13.80 0.17 -6.66
CA LEU A 190 -13.28 -1.02 -7.32
C LEU A 190 -13.56 -2.28 -6.47
N GLY A 191 -14.22 -3.27 -7.08
CA GLY A 191 -14.74 -4.47 -6.41
C GLY A 191 -16.12 -4.30 -5.77
N GLY A 192 -16.69 -3.09 -5.85
CA GLY A 192 -17.92 -2.73 -5.15
C GLY A 192 -17.66 -2.17 -3.76
N ILE A 193 -18.75 -1.88 -3.06
CA ILE A 193 -18.70 -1.17 -1.79
C ILE A 193 -18.16 -2.05 -0.65
N ASP A 194 -18.42 -3.35 -0.66
CA ASP A 194 -17.94 -4.24 0.41
C ASP A 194 -16.41 -4.42 0.31
N ASP A 195 -15.87 -4.54 -0.90
CA ASP A 195 -14.42 -4.56 -1.13
C ASP A 195 -13.75 -3.22 -0.78
N LEU A 196 -14.41 -2.08 -1.05
CA LEU A 196 -13.97 -0.78 -0.56
C LEU A 196 -13.84 -0.80 0.97
N LEU A 197 -14.90 -1.19 1.69
CA LEU A 197 -14.91 -1.18 3.15
C LEU A 197 -13.82 -2.09 3.72
N LYS A 198 -13.72 -3.32 3.21
CA LYS A 198 -12.69 -4.28 3.62
C LYS A 198 -11.28 -3.76 3.36
N ARG A 199 -11.01 -3.22 2.16
CA ARG A 199 -9.72 -2.62 1.80
C ARG A 199 -9.38 -1.45 2.71
N ASN A 200 -10.37 -0.65 3.12
CA ASN A 200 -10.16 0.47 4.01
C ASN A 200 -9.80 0.03 5.44
N GLU A 201 -10.52 -0.94 5.98
CA GLU A 201 -10.31 -1.47 7.33
C GLU A 201 -8.98 -2.24 7.44
N GLU A 202 -8.69 -3.11 6.48
CA GLU A 202 -7.54 -4.03 6.56
C GLU A 202 -6.23 -3.42 6.07
N LEU A 203 -6.26 -2.38 5.22
CA LEU A 203 -5.08 -1.95 4.46
C LEU A 203 -4.92 -0.45 4.28
N LEU A 204 -5.88 0.23 3.64
CA LEU A 204 -5.71 1.62 3.20
C LEU A 204 -5.62 2.59 4.38
N THR A 205 -6.45 2.43 5.41
CA THR A 205 -6.40 3.30 6.60
C THR A 205 -5.04 3.20 7.28
N LEU A 206 -4.52 1.98 7.46
CA LEU A 206 -3.19 1.77 8.03
C LEU A 206 -2.09 2.38 7.14
N CYS A 207 -2.22 2.26 5.82
CA CYS A 207 -1.30 2.86 4.86
C CYS A 207 -1.26 4.39 4.97
N LEU A 208 -2.42 5.06 5.01
CA LEU A 208 -2.53 6.51 5.16
C LEU A 208 -2.02 6.99 6.53
N VAL A 209 -2.27 6.22 7.59
CA VAL A 209 -1.72 6.48 8.93
C VAL A 209 -0.20 6.43 8.91
N ASN A 210 0.40 5.37 8.36
CA ASN A 210 1.85 5.25 8.27
C ASN A 210 2.45 6.32 7.33
N PHE A 211 1.76 6.68 6.25
CA PHE A 211 2.16 7.78 5.38
C PHE A 211 2.18 9.13 6.10
N SER A 212 1.17 9.40 6.95
CA SER A 212 1.14 10.59 7.81
C SER A 212 2.34 10.62 8.75
N LEU A 213 2.62 9.51 9.44
CA LEU A 213 3.75 9.39 10.36
C LEU A 213 5.11 9.56 9.66
N ALA A 214 5.28 8.98 8.46
CA ALA A 214 6.50 9.10 7.67
C ALA A 214 6.73 10.53 7.14
N THR A 215 5.65 11.29 6.88
CA THR A 215 5.72 12.67 6.39
C THR A 215 6.24 13.64 7.45
N ALA A 216 5.76 13.53 8.70
CA ALA A 216 6.22 14.32 9.85
C ALA A 216 6.38 15.83 9.58
N ASP A 217 5.40 16.45 8.90
CA ASP A 217 5.41 17.87 8.52
C ASP A 217 3.99 18.46 8.55
N ASP A 218 3.78 19.49 9.37
CA ASP A 218 2.48 20.12 9.61
C ASP A 218 1.84 20.69 8.33
N ALA A 219 2.63 21.29 7.44
CA ALA A 219 2.10 21.92 6.24
C ALA A 219 1.59 20.85 5.25
N LEU A 220 2.32 19.74 5.13
CA LEU A 220 1.92 18.61 4.31
C LEU A 220 0.74 17.86 4.94
N TRP A 221 0.72 17.71 6.26
CA TRP A 221 -0.43 17.12 6.96
C TRP A 221 -1.72 17.91 6.70
N LYS A 222 -1.67 19.25 6.74
CA LYS A 222 -2.86 20.09 6.42
C LYS A 222 -3.40 19.80 5.03
N GLN A 223 -2.52 19.68 4.03
CA GLN A 223 -2.93 19.35 2.67
C GLN A 223 -3.64 18.00 2.59
N MET A 224 -3.06 16.96 3.19
CA MET A 224 -3.65 15.61 3.18
C MET A 224 -4.94 15.54 3.99
N ASN A 225 -4.97 16.15 5.18
CA ASN A 225 -6.13 16.20 6.06
C ASN A 225 -7.32 16.80 5.32
N TYR A 226 -7.13 17.95 4.66
CA TYR A 226 -8.19 18.57 3.89
C TYR A 226 -8.76 17.65 2.80
N GLN A 227 -7.90 16.91 2.08
CA GLN A 227 -8.38 15.95 1.07
C GLN A 227 -9.19 14.79 1.67
N ILE A 228 -8.84 14.33 2.87
CA ILE A 228 -9.64 13.31 3.61
C ILE A 228 -10.98 13.90 4.04
N LEU A 229 -10.98 15.12 4.59
CA LEU A 229 -12.20 15.81 5.04
C LEU A 229 -13.20 16.01 3.90
N LEU A 230 -12.74 16.31 2.69
CA LEU A 230 -13.63 16.42 1.52
C LEU A 230 -14.42 15.13 1.24
N LYS A 231 -13.87 13.95 1.55
CA LYS A 231 -14.57 12.67 1.40
C LYS A 231 -15.71 12.49 2.42
N MET A 232 -15.71 13.26 3.51
CA MET A 232 -16.81 13.31 4.47
C MET A 232 -18.07 13.97 3.93
N ARG A 233 -17.99 14.67 2.79
CA ARG A 233 -19.16 15.25 2.10
C ARG A 233 -19.65 14.39 0.93
N HIS A 234 -19.17 13.16 0.82
CA HIS A 234 -19.54 12.28 -0.28
C HIS A 234 -21.02 11.87 -0.19
N ASN A 235 -21.71 11.74 -1.33
CA ASN A 235 -23.14 11.37 -1.38
C ASN A 235 -23.44 9.99 -0.77
N LEU A 236 -22.47 9.07 -0.82
CA LEU A 236 -22.59 7.74 -0.24
C LEU A 236 -22.20 7.74 1.26
N PRO A 237 -23.11 7.39 2.18
CA PRO A 237 -22.85 7.40 3.62
C PRO A 237 -21.68 6.51 4.03
N LYS A 238 -21.52 5.36 3.36
CA LYS A 238 -20.40 4.44 3.59
C LYS A 238 -19.02 5.05 3.30
N ILE A 239 -18.91 5.97 2.34
CA ILE A 239 -17.65 6.69 2.07
C ILE A 239 -17.40 7.76 3.12
N ARG A 240 -18.45 8.48 3.56
CA ARG A 240 -18.34 9.43 4.69
C ARG A 240 -17.82 8.75 5.95
N LEU A 241 -18.40 7.60 6.30
CA LEU A 241 -17.97 6.75 7.43
C LEU A 241 -16.52 6.28 7.28
N THR A 242 -16.12 5.88 6.07
CA THR A 242 -14.76 5.43 5.78
C THR A 242 -13.75 6.56 5.98
N ALA A 243 -14.05 7.76 5.48
CA ALA A 243 -13.21 8.94 5.66
C ALA A 243 -13.10 9.35 7.13
N LEU A 244 -14.22 9.33 7.87
CA LEU A 244 -14.26 9.59 9.30
C LEU A 244 -13.42 8.58 10.10
N HIS A 245 -13.52 7.29 9.76
CA HIS A 245 -12.70 6.25 10.37
C HIS A 245 -11.21 6.51 10.12
N CYS A 246 -10.82 6.80 8.87
CA CYS A 246 -9.43 7.11 8.52
C CYS A 246 -8.90 8.33 9.28
N LEU A 247 -9.66 9.43 9.34
CA LEU A 247 -9.32 10.62 10.12
C LEU A 247 -9.09 10.24 11.60
N THR A 248 -10.02 9.49 12.19
CA THR A 248 -9.95 9.10 13.60
C THR A 248 -8.69 8.28 13.90
N GLU A 249 -8.30 7.36 13.01
CA GLU A 249 -7.06 6.59 13.17
C GLU A 249 -5.80 7.45 13.00
N ILE A 250 -5.82 8.45 12.10
CA ILE A 250 -4.73 9.42 11.99
C ILE A 250 -4.60 10.23 13.29
N VAL A 251 -5.70 10.75 13.84
CA VAL A 251 -5.71 11.49 15.11
C VAL A 251 -5.15 10.62 16.25
N LYS A 252 -5.55 9.35 16.33
CA LYS A 252 -5.03 8.40 17.33
C LYS A 252 -3.51 8.20 17.24
N LYS A 253 -2.92 8.32 16.06
CA LYS A 253 -1.47 8.16 15.88
C LYS A 253 -0.67 9.44 15.99
N LEU A 254 -1.21 10.57 15.53
CA LEU A 254 -0.55 11.87 15.63
C LEU A 254 -0.69 12.47 17.03
N GLY A 255 -1.77 12.18 17.76
CA GLY A 255 -1.98 12.73 19.10
C GLY A 255 -2.05 14.26 19.08
N GLU A 256 -1.33 14.91 20.00
CA GLU A 256 -1.28 16.38 20.11
C GLU A 256 -0.74 17.07 18.84
N ASP A 257 0.05 16.37 18.02
CA ASP A 257 0.55 16.89 16.74
C ASP A 257 -0.60 17.16 15.74
N PHE A 258 -1.81 16.62 15.99
CA PHE A 258 -2.99 16.92 15.19
C PHE A 258 -3.66 18.25 15.55
N LEU A 259 -3.38 18.85 16.71
CA LEU A 259 -4.03 20.10 17.17
C LEU A 259 -3.99 21.24 16.13
N PRO A 260 -2.89 21.47 15.38
CA PRO A 260 -2.85 22.50 14.34
C PRO A 260 -3.80 22.29 13.16
N LEU A 261 -4.33 21.07 12.98
CA LEU A 261 -5.27 20.69 11.92
C LEU A 261 -6.73 20.75 12.38
N LEU A 262 -6.96 20.85 13.69
CA LEU A 262 -8.29 20.83 14.29
C LEU A 262 -9.20 21.96 13.78
N PRO A 263 -8.76 23.22 13.64
CA PRO A 263 -9.64 24.32 13.18
C PRO A 263 -10.28 24.06 11.81
N GLU A 264 -9.57 23.38 10.92
CA GLU A 264 -10.06 23.02 9.57
C GLU A 264 -10.95 21.78 9.60
N THR A 265 -10.80 20.94 10.63
CA THR A 265 -11.51 19.67 10.82
C THR A 265 -12.88 19.86 11.46
N ILE A 266 -13.00 20.79 12.43
CA ILE A 266 -14.24 21.03 13.18
C ILE A 266 -15.47 21.27 12.28
N PRO A 267 -15.42 22.12 11.23
CA PRO A 267 -16.60 22.35 10.39
C PRO A 267 -17.14 21.08 9.72
N PHE A 268 -16.26 20.15 9.31
CA PHE A 268 -16.67 18.89 8.70
C PHE A 268 -17.28 17.94 9.72
N LEU A 269 -16.73 17.89 10.94
CA LEU A 269 -17.33 17.12 12.03
C LEU A 269 -18.70 17.67 12.42
N ALA A 270 -18.87 19.00 12.44
CA ALA A 270 -20.15 19.65 12.73
C ALA A 270 -21.22 19.26 11.70
N GLU A 271 -20.86 19.28 10.41
CA GLU A 271 -21.75 18.79 9.34
C GLU A 271 -22.11 17.32 9.51
N LEU A 272 -21.16 16.45 9.88
CA LEU A 272 -21.44 15.04 10.12
C LEU A 272 -22.27 14.77 11.39
N LEU A 273 -22.23 15.67 12.38
CA LEU A 273 -23.11 15.61 13.57
C LEU A 273 -24.56 16.00 13.23
N GLU A 274 -24.78 16.64 12.09
CA GLU A 274 -26.11 16.99 11.55
C GLU A 274 -26.46 16.13 10.31
N ASP A 275 -25.76 15.00 10.09
CA ASP A 275 -25.95 14.14 8.93
C ASP A 275 -27.36 13.51 8.93
N GLU A 276 -27.98 13.42 7.76
CA GLU A 276 -29.31 12.82 7.58
C GLU A 276 -29.35 11.32 7.87
N GLU A 277 -28.20 10.64 7.78
CA GLU A 277 -28.05 9.23 8.08
C GLU A 277 -27.62 9.01 9.53
N GLU A 278 -28.53 8.48 10.35
CA GLU A 278 -28.34 8.24 11.79
C GLU A 278 -27.05 7.46 12.12
N ASN A 279 -26.64 6.53 11.25
CA ASN A 279 -25.40 5.77 11.44
C ASN A 279 -24.15 6.64 11.30
N VAL A 280 -24.16 7.64 10.43
CA VAL A 280 -23.06 8.59 10.25
C VAL A 280 -22.99 9.55 11.42
N GLU A 281 -24.14 10.09 11.85
CA GLU A 281 -24.24 10.94 13.04
C GLU A 281 -23.65 10.24 14.28
N LYS A 282 -24.10 9.01 14.57
CA LYS A 282 -23.62 8.21 15.71
C LYS A 282 -22.13 7.90 15.63
N ALA A 283 -21.62 7.60 14.43
CA ALA A 283 -20.20 7.37 14.23
C ALA A 283 -19.40 8.66 14.46
N CYS A 284 -19.89 9.82 14.02
CA CYS A 284 -19.27 11.12 14.26
C CYS A 284 -19.21 11.45 15.75
N GLN A 285 -20.32 11.28 16.48
CA GLN A 285 -20.35 11.47 17.93
C GLN A 285 -19.30 10.61 18.65
N LYS A 286 -19.18 9.34 18.26
CA LYS A 286 -18.16 8.43 18.82
C LYS A 286 -16.74 8.88 18.45
N ALA A 287 -16.51 9.28 17.20
CA ALA A 287 -15.21 9.75 16.73
C ALA A 287 -14.77 11.01 17.50
N VAL A 288 -15.65 11.99 17.67
CA VAL A 288 -15.39 13.20 18.48
C VAL A 288 -14.96 12.83 19.89
N GLN A 289 -15.67 11.92 20.56
CA GLN A 289 -15.31 11.47 21.91
C GLN A 289 -13.96 10.72 21.96
N GLU A 290 -13.62 9.96 20.92
CA GLU A 290 -12.31 9.32 20.80
C GLU A 290 -11.19 10.35 20.59
N MET A 291 -11.42 11.34 19.73
CA MET A 291 -10.48 12.43 19.48
C MET A 291 -10.26 13.28 20.74
N GLU A 292 -11.31 13.63 21.49
CA GLU A 292 -11.22 14.35 22.78
C GLU A 292 -10.30 13.62 23.78
N LYS A 293 -10.44 12.29 23.89
CA LYS A 293 -9.60 11.48 24.78
C LYS A 293 -8.14 11.48 24.36
N VAL A 294 -7.88 11.46 23.05
CA VAL A 294 -6.52 11.46 22.49
C VAL A 294 -5.86 12.84 22.63
N LEU A 295 -6.61 13.92 22.37
CA LEU A 295 -6.11 15.29 22.35
C LEU A 295 -6.08 15.94 23.75
N GLY A 296 -6.81 15.38 24.72
CA GLY A 296 -6.84 15.90 26.09
C GLY A 296 -7.62 17.20 26.28
N GLU A 297 -8.38 17.64 25.26
CA GLU A 297 -9.27 18.81 25.37
C GLU A 297 -10.70 18.50 24.92
N PRO A 298 -11.72 19.15 25.54
CA PRO A 298 -13.09 19.01 25.09
C PRO A 298 -13.26 19.69 23.74
N LEU A 299 -13.61 18.92 22.72
CA LEU A 299 -13.91 19.37 21.37
C LEU A 299 -15.33 19.96 21.31
N GLN A 300 -16.21 19.57 22.24
CA GLN A 300 -17.58 20.09 22.32
C GLN A 300 -17.66 21.63 22.35
N LYS A 301 -16.61 22.32 22.83
CA LYS A 301 -16.55 23.79 22.90
C LYS A 301 -16.45 24.48 21.53
N TYR A 302 -16.14 23.74 20.47
CA TYR A 302 -15.96 24.26 19.11
C TYR A 302 -17.17 24.05 18.20
N PHE A 303 -18.20 23.33 18.68
CA PHE A 303 -19.45 23.09 17.97
C PHE A 303 -20.55 24.04 18.45
#